data_AF-A0A496BU33-F1
#
_entry.id   AF-A0A496BU33-F1
#
_cell.length_a   1.000
_cell.length_b   1.000
_cell.length_c   1.000
_cell.angle_alpha   90.00
_cell.angle_beta   90.00
_cell.angle_gamma   90.00
#
_symmetry.space_group_name_H-M   'P 1'
#
loop_
_entity.id
_entity.type
_entity.pdbx_description
1 polymer ?
#
loop_
_entity_poly.entity_id
_entity_poly.type
_entity_poly.pdbx_seq_one_letter_code
_entity_poly.pdbx_strand_id
1 'polypeptide(L)'
;MKKLFVLLILLLSFGQSQAADIEARTGILGGDGWGLQTGAYINFPQSRLFSIQTGLLLHTAGNSFSYGDDWNIDFFVPVYASFHIPLSDKVNLRLNAGVYTGTGEYWNLGATAAADIEVKRFYVGVNYF
;
A
#
# COMPACT_ATOMS: atom_id res chain seq x y z
N MET A 1 -8.55 6.27 28.13
CA MET A 1 -8.87 4.85 28.42
C MET A 1 -9.63 4.14 27.30
N LYS A 2 -10.73 4.69 26.75
CA LYS A 2 -11.45 4.06 25.61
C LYS A 2 -10.58 3.81 24.36
N LYS A 3 -9.72 4.76 23.98
CA LYS A 3 -8.82 4.64 22.81
C LYS A 3 -7.80 3.49 22.93
N LEU A 4 -7.32 3.23 24.15
CA LEU A 4 -6.35 2.17 24.43
C LEU A 4 -7.02 0.78 24.31
N PHE A 5 -8.27 0.68 24.75
CA PHE A 5 -9.06 -0.55 24.61
C PHE A 5 -9.37 -0.88 23.15
N VAL A 6 -9.67 0.11 22.32
CA VAL A 6 -9.88 -0.11 20.88
C VAL A 6 -8.59 -0.57 20.21
N LEU A 7 -7.44 0.05 20.53
CA LEU A 7 -6.13 -0.37 20.02
C LEU A 7 -5.80 -1.80 20.46
N LEU A 8 -6.08 -2.14 21.71
CA LEU A 8 -5.86 -3.46 22.28
C LEU A 8 -6.77 -4.51 21.63
N ILE A 9 -8.04 -4.20 21.37
CA ILE A 9 -8.97 -5.09 20.65
C ILE A 9 -8.49 -5.28 19.21
N LEU A 10 -8.04 -4.22 18.54
CA LEU A 10 -7.46 -4.30 17.20
C LEU A 10 -6.22 -5.22 17.18
N LEU A 11 -5.33 -5.04 18.16
CA LEU A 11 -4.12 -5.87 18.35
C LEU A 11 -4.45 -7.33 18.67
N LEU A 12 -5.50 -7.59 19.45
CA LEU A 12 -5.94 -8.93 19.84
C LEU A 12 -6.66 -9.67 18.69
N SER A 13 -7.31 -8.96 17.75
CA SER A 13 -7.85 -9.59 16.52
C SER A 13 -6.77 -10.17 15.59
N PHE A 14 -5.50 -9.79 15.73
CA PHE A 14 -4.39 -10.42 14.99
C PHE A 14 -4.00 -11.81 15.52
N GLY A 15 -4.62 -12.29 16.61
CA GLY A 15 -4.31 -13.57 17.27
C GLY A 15 -4.62 -14.85 16.47
N GLN A 16 -5.14 -14.73 15.24
CA GLN A 16 -5.37 -15.85 14.30
C GLN A 16 -4.53 -15.67 13.01
N SER A 17 -3.50 -14.82 13.03
CA SER A 17 -2.79 -14.45 11.80
C SER A 17 -1.98 -15.62 11.23
N GLN A 18 -2.23 -15.92 9.96
CA GLN A 18 -1.24 -16.57 9.11
C GLN A 18 0.04 -15.72 9.10
N ALA A 19 1.19 -16.37 8.93
CA ALA A 19 2.49 -15.69 8.95
C ALA A 19 2.47 -14.42 8.07
N ALA A 20 2.96 -13.32 8.62
CA ALA A 20 3.09 -12.09 7.86
C ALA A 20 4.02 -12.32 6.66
N ASP A 21 3.63 -11.82 5.48
CA ASP A 21 4.41 -11.95 4.25
C ASP A 21 5.00 -10.60 3.84
N ILE A 22 6.16 -10.63 3.19
CA ILE A 22 6.80 -9.44 2.63
C ILE A 22 6.61 -9.45 1.13
N GLU A 23 5.95 -8.41 0.62
CA GLU A 23 5.56 -8.30 -0.78
C GLU A 23 6.28 -7.13 -1.44
N ALA A 24 7.15 -7.42 -2.42
CA ALA A 24 7.74 -6.38 -3.24
C ALA A 24 6.68 -5.77 -4.18
N ARG A 25 6.54 -4.45 -4.16
CA ARG A 25 5.55 -3.71 -4.92
C ARG A 25 6.21 -2.81 -5.96
N THR A 26 5.62 -2.77 -7.14
CA THR A 26 5.93 -1.75 -8.15
C THR A 26 4.66 -1.33 -8.86
N GLY A 27 4.64 -0.15 -9.46
CA GLY A 27 3.45 0.31 -10.13
C GLY A 27 3.54 1.74 -10.61
N ILE A 28 2.37 2.23 -11.00
CA ILE A 28 2.14 3.60 -11.38
C ILE A 28 1.37 4.27 -10.24
N LEU A 29 1.74 5.50 -9.94
CA LEU A 29 1.11 6.34 -8.93
C LEU A 29 0.40 7.51 -9.61
N GLY A 30 -0.81 7.80 -9.17
CA GLY A 30 -1.59 8.99 -9.50
C GLY A 30 -1.90 9.82 -8.25
N GLY A 31 -2.07 11.13 -8.45
CA GLY A 31 -2.38 12.13 -7.43
C GLY A 31 -2.42 13.49 -8.13
N ASP A 32 -1.64 14.47 -7.66
CA ASP A 32 -1.41 15.73 -8.38
C ASP A 32 -0.63 15.55 -9.71
N GLY A 33 -0.04 14.37 -9.93
CA GLY A 33 0.69 13.99 -11.13
C GLY A 33 0.80 12.48 -11.30
N TRP A 34 1.42 12.04 -12.40
CA TRP A 34 1.72 10.64 -12.67
C TRP A 34 3.19 10.33 -12.40
N GLY A 35 3.46 9.22 -11.70
CA GLY A 35 4.81 8.77 -11.40
C GLY A 35 4.94 7.26 -11.36
N LEU A 36 6.17 6.80 -11.30
CA LEU A 36 6.49 5.41 -10.96
C LEU A 36 6.64 5.27 -9.44
N GLN A 37 6.25 4.10 -8.94
CA GLN A 37 6.46 3.72 -7.55
C GLN A 37 7.11 2.34 -7.41
N THR A 38 7.88 2.17 -6.33
CA THR A 38 8.42 0.88 -5.92
C THR A 38 8.57 0.82 -4.40
N GLY A 39 8.45 -0.37 -3.82
CA GLY A 39 8.60 -0.52 -2.38
C GLY A 39 8.27 -1.92 -1.90
N ALA A 40 7.91 -2.04 -0.62
CA ALA A 40 7.56 -3.31 -0.03
C ALA A 40 6.44 -3.15 0.99
N TYR A 41 5.54 -4.13 1.03
CA TYR A 41 4.50 -4.26 2.04
C TYR A 41 4.77 -5.43 2.96
N ILE A 42 4.39 -5.27 4.22
CA ILE A 42 4.14 -6.33 5.18
C ILE A 42 2.63 -6.60 5.14
N ASN A 43 2.27 -7.81 4.76
CA ASN A 43 0.90 -8.27 4.65
C ASN A 43 0.53 -9.11 5.87
N PHE A 44 -0.59 -8.78 6.50
CA PHE A 44 -1.16 -9.48 7.66
C PHE A 44 -2.50 -10.12 7.24
N PRO A 45 -2.50 -11.38 6.77
CA PRO A 45 -3.72 -12.05 6.34
C PRO A 45 -4.68 -12.25 7.52
N GLN A 46 -5.92 -11.78 7.34
CA GLN A 46 -7.01 -12.01 8.29
C GLN A 46 -7.91 -13.16 7.82
N SER A 47 -8.02 -13.35 6.50
CA SER A 47 -8.71 -14.47 5.85
C SER A 47 -8.12 -14.69 4.45
N ARG A 48 -8.66 -15.67 3.70
CA ARG A 48 -8.29 -15.89 2.29
C ARG A 48 -8.64 -14.71 1.36
N LEU A 49 -9.62 -13.90 1.73
CA LEU A 49 -10.13 -12.81 0.89
C LEU A 49 -9.79 -11.42 1.44
N PHE A 50 -9.25 -11.35 2.66
CA PHE A 50 -9.06 -10.09 3.36
C PHE A 50 -7.74 -10.07 4.12
N SER A 51 -6.97 -8.99 3.94
CA SER A 51 -5.76 -8.74 4.68
C SER A 51 -5.59 -7.27 5.04
N ILE A 52 -4.81 -7.02 6.08
CA ILE A 52 -4.35 -5.68 6.42
C ILE A 52 -2.91 -5.57 5.94
N GLN A 53 -2.56 -4.47 5.30
CA GLN A 53 -1.21 -4.25 4.78
C GLN A 53 -0.67 -2.92 5.22
N THR A 54 0.64 -2.87 5.44
CA THR A 54 1.37 -1.62 5.58
C THR A 54 2.75 -1.77 4.98
N GLY A 55 3.45 -0.67 4.70
CA GLY A 55 4.82 -0.77 4.22
C GLY A 55 5.40 0.57 3.84
N LEU A 56 6.34 0.55 2.91
CA LEU A 56 7.01 1.75 2.42
C LEU A 56 7.05 1.71 0.90
N LEU A 57 6.58 2.78 0.27
CA LEU A 57 6.69 3.05 -1.15
C LEU A 57 7.56 4.27 -1.38
N LEU A 58 8.46 4.18 -2.34
CA LEU A 58 9.15 5.30 -2.95
C LEU A 58 8.44 5.65 -4.26
N HIS A 59 8.29 6.94 -4.55
CA HIS A 59 7.66 7.37 -5.80
C HIS A 59 8.26 8.65 -6.35
N THR A 60 7.95 8.89 -7.63
CA THR A 60 8.48 10.00 -8.45
C THR A 60 7.42 11.05 -8.80
N ALA A 61 6.19 10.90 -8.28
CA ALA A 61 5.06 11.76 -8.65
C ALA A 61 5.16 13.21 -8.16
N GLY A 62 6.10 13.53 -7.25
CA GLY A 62 6.32 14.88 -6.73
C GLY A 62 6.83 15.88 -7.77
N ASN A 63 7.30 15.42 -8.94
CA ASN A 63 7.55 16.26 -10.11
C ASN A 63 7.39 15.41 -11.36
N SER A 64 6.20 15.45 -11.95
CA SER A 64 5.85 14.82 -13.22
C SER A 64 6.93 15.09 -14.28
N PHE A 65 7.80 14.11 -14.55
CA PHE A 65 8.74 14.08 -15.69
C PHE A 65 9.27 15.48 -16.12
N SER A 66 9.68 16.30 -15.16
CA SER A 66 10.27 17.60 -15.49
C SER A 66 11.71 17.34 -15.94
N TYR A 67 12.04 17.79 -17.14
CA TYR A 67 13.38 17.70 -17.72
C TYR A 67 14.31 18.67 -16.96
N GLY A 68 14.70 18.30 -15.73
CA GLY A 68 15.50 19.12 -14.81
C GLY A 68 16.22 18.27 -13.75
N ASP A 69 17.35 18.78 -13.27
CA ASP A 69 18.40 18.04 -12.54
C ASP A 69 18.03 17.50 -11.13
N ASP A 70 16.83 17.79 -10.61
CA ASP A 70 16.42 17.39 -9.26
C ASP A 70 15.47 16.18 -9.29
N TRP A 71 16.04 14.98 -9.10
CA TRP A 71 15.26 13.76 -8.86
C TRP A 71 14.68 13.81 -7.44
N ASN A 72 13.48 14.36 -7.26
CA ASN A 72 12.81 14.31 -5.97
C ASN A 72 12.13 12.94 -5.79
N ILE A 73 12.72 12.09 -4.93
CA ILE A 73 12.14 10.80 -4.54
C ILE A 73 11.44 11.00 -3.19
N ASP A 74 10.13 10.90 -3.21
CA ASP A 74 9.30 10.96 -2.03
C ASP A 74 8.96 9.55 -1.53
N PHE A 75 8.61 9.42 -0.25
CA PHE A 75 8.18 8.15 0.31
C PHE A 75 6.83 8.24 0.99
N PHE A 76 6.06 7.14 0.89
CA PHE A 76 4.79 6.95 1.56
C PHE A 76 4.78 5.67 2.40
N VAL A 77 4.12 5.77 3.54
CA VAL A 77 3.78 4.67 4.44
C VAL A 77 2.27 4.49 4.44
N PRO A 78 1.72 3.60 3.60
CA PRO A 78 0.30 3.32 3.58
C PRO A 78 -0.09 2.31 4.66
N VAL A 79 -1.35 2.37 5.08
CA VAL A 79 -2.06 1.34 5.85
C VAL A 79 -3.35 1.02 5.11
N TYR A 80 -3.44 -0.17 4.53
CA TYR A 80 -4.54 -0.62 3.69
C TYR A 80 -5.38 -1.72 4.35
N ALA A 81 -6.69 -1.63 4.16
CA ALA A 81 -7.58 -2.77 4.12
C ALA A 81 -7.58 -3.32 2.67
N SER A 82 -7.26 -4.60 2.50
CA SER A 82 -7.04 -5.23 1.19
C SER A 82 -7.98 -6.39 0.97
N PHE A 83 -8.76 -6.32 -0.11
CA PHE A 83 -9.63 -7.40 -0.57
C PHE A 83 -9.00 -8.14 -1.75
N HIS A 84 -8.97 -9.47 -1.65
CA HIS A 84 -8.34 -10.36 -2.62
C HIS A 84 -9.42 -11.06 -3.42
N ILE A 85 -9.42 -10.85 -4.74
CA ILE A 85 -10.34 -11.45 -5.68
C ILE A 85 -9.54 -12.42 -6.56
N PRO A 86 -9.67 -13.74 -6.34
CA PRO A 86 -8.99 -14.72 -7.18
C PRO A 86 -9.56 -14.68 -8.60
N LEU A 87 -8.73 -14.36 -9.59
CA LEU A 87 -9.11 -14.37 -11.01
C LEU A 87 -8.79 -15.72 -11.66
N SER A 88 -7.74 -16.40 -11.20
CA SER A 88 -7.29 -17.71 -11.67
C SER A 88 -6.36 -18.35 -10.62
N ASP A 89 -5.94 -19.60 -10.81
CA ASP A 89 -5.04 -20.34 -9.91
C ASP A 89 -3.70 -19.63 -9.64
N LYS A 90 -3.33 -18.66 -10.46
CA LYS A 90 -2.04 -17.95 -10.43
C LYS A 90 -2.17 -16.43 -10.37
N VAL A 91 -3.38 -15.89 -10.49
CA VAL A 91 -3.63 -14.45 -10.66
C VAL A 91 -4.71 -14.00 -9.69
N ASN A 92 -4.40 -13.00 -8.87
CA ASN A 92 -5.36 -12.34 -7.99
C ASN A 92 -5.44 -10.84 -8.31
N LEU A 93 -6.64 -10.29 -8.26
CA LEU A 93 -6.85 -8.85 -8.22
C LEU A 93 -6.97 -8.43 -6.76
N ARG A 94 -6.28 -7.35 -6.38
CA ARG A 94 -6.31 -6.80 -5.03
C ARG A 94 -6.82 -5.37 -5.05
N LEU A 95 -7.86 -5.13 -4.26
CA LEU A 95 -8.44 -3.82 -4.07
C LEU A 95 -8.07 -3.35 -2.67
N ASN A 96 -7.36 -2.24 -2.60
CA ASN A 96 -6.83 -1.69 -1.37
C ASN A 96 -7.43 -0.31 -1.13
N ALA A 97 -7.86 -0.04 0.09
CA ALA A 97 -8.31 1.27 0.52
C ALA A 97 -7.83 1.54 1.94
N GLY A 98 -7.45 2.79 2.22
CA GLY A 98 -6.88 3.11 3.52
C GLY A 98 -6.39 4.54 3.64
N VAL A 99 -5.38 4.69 4.49
CA VAL A 99 -4.74 5.98 4.77
C VAL A 99 -3.25 5.87 4.53
N TYR A 100 -2.60 6.98 4.21
CA TYR A 100 -1.16 7.04 4.10
C TYR A 100 -0.61 8.23 4.88
N THR A 101 0.68 8.13 5.18
CA THR A 101 1.47 9.26 5.60
C THR A 101 2.82 9.23 4.90
N GLY A 102 3.44 10.37 4.67
CA GLY A 102 4.79 10.38 4.13
C GLY A 102 5.30 11.76 3.76
N THR A 103 6.33 11.78 2.94
CA THR A 103 7.08 12.99 2.62
C THR A 103 6.76 13.53 1.23
N GLY A 104 7.04 14.81 1.07
CA GLY A 104 6.85 15.66 -0.12
C GLY A 104 7.43 17.03 0.25
N GLU A 105 6.88 18.13 -0.26
CA GLU A 105 7.22 19.48 0.25
C GLU A 105 6.93 19.64 1.76
N TYR A 106 5.92 18.92 2.27
CA TYR A 106 5.55 18.85 3.69
C TYR A 106 5.16 17.42 4.10
N TRP A 107 5.03 17.19 5.41
CA TRP A 107 4.52 15.92 5.93
C TRP A 107 3.03 15.77 5.60
N ASN A 108 2.69 14.74 4.85
CA ASN A 108 1.34 14.53 4.33
C ASN A 108 0.61 13.40 5.09
N LEU A 109 -0.70 13.57 5.25
CA LEU A 109 -1.63 12.56 5.74
C LEU A 109 -2.89 12.59 4.85
N GLY A 110 -3.23 11.47 4.25
CA GLY A 110 -4.35 11.41 3.31
C GLY A 110 -5.02 10.05 3.25
N ALA A 111 -6.11 9.99 2.49
CA ALA A 111 -6.75 8.73 2.11
C ALA A 111 -6.07 8.20 0.84
N THR A 112 -5.99 6.88 0.70
CA THR A 112 -5.39 6.25 -0.47
C THR A 112 -6.19 5.03 -0.91
N ALA A 113 -6.15 4.75 -2.21
CA ALA A 113 -6.71 3.55 -2.80
C ALA A 113 -5.74 2.98 -3.83
N ALA A 114 -5.69 1.66 -3.94
CA ALA A 114 -4.84 0.99 -4.92
C ALA A 114 -5.52 -0.25 -5.51
N ALA A 115 -5.33 -0.45 -6.81
CA ALA A 115 -5.71 -1.67 -7.50
C ALA A 115 -4.44 -2.37 -7.99
N ASP A 116 -4.17 -3.57 -7.49
CA ASP A 116 -2.99 -4.35 -7.86
C ASP A 116 -3.38 -5.68 -8.50
N ILE A 117 -2.60 -6.11 -9.48
CA ILE A 117 -2.61 -7.48 -9.99
C ILE A 117 -1.43 -8.22 -9.37
N GLU A 118 -1.75 -9.35 -8.73
CA GLU A 118 -0.78 -10.31 -8.21
C GLU A 118 -0.64 -11.47 -9.19
N VAL A 119 0.60 -11.79 -9.57
CA VAL A 119 0.93 -12.99 -10.35
C VAL A 119 2.06 -13.74 -9.65
N LYS A 120 1.77 -14.88 -9.02
CA LYS A 120 2.77 -15.74 -8.34
C LYS A 120 3.77 -14.96 -7.43
N ARG A 121 3.31 -13.95 -6.69
CA ARG A 121 4.10 -13.00 -5.84
C ARG A 121 4.74 -11.80 -6.53
N PHE A 122 4.49 -11.57 -7.81
CA PHE A 122 4.78 -10.29 -8.44
C PHE A 122 3.55 -9.40 -8.34
N TYR A 123 3.72 -8.19 -7.83
CA TYR A 123 2.63 -7.24 -7.61
C TYR A 123 2.85 -5.97 -8.42
N VAL A 124 1.95 -5.73 -9.36
CA VAL A 124 1.94 -4.52 -10.19
C VAL A 124 0.59 -3.85 -10.05
N GLY A 125 0.56 -2.55 -9.78
CA GLY A 125 -0.70 -1.85 -9.58
C GLY A 125 -0.70 -0.36 -9.86
N VAL A 126 -1.88 0.22 -9.74
CA VAL A 126 -2.12 1.66 -9.80
C VAL A 126 -2.55 2.11 -8.42
N ASN A 127 -1.84 3.10 -7.87
CA ASN A 127 -2.14 3.67 -6.56
C ASN A 127 -2.54 5.13 -6.74
N TYR A 128 -3.47 5.59 -5.91
CA TYR A 128 -3.95 6.97 -5.88
C TYR A 128 -3.83 7.53 -4.45
N PHE A 129 -3.28 8.73 -4.32
CA PHE A 129 -2.96 9.41 -3.05
C PHE A 129 -3.55 10.82 -2.98
#